data_AF-A0A094ALJ4-F1
#
_entry.id   AF-A0A094ALJ4-F1
#
_cell.length_a   1.000
_cell.length_b   1.000
_cell.length_c   1.000
_cell.angle_alpha   90.00
_cell.angle_beta   90.00
_cell.angle_gamma   90.00
#
_symmetry.space_group_name_H-M   'P 1'
#
loop_
_entity.id
_entity.type
_entity.pdbx_description
1 polymer ?
#
loop_
_entity_poly.entity_id
_entity_poly.type
_entity_poly.pdbx_seq_one_letter_code
_entity_poly.pdbx_strand_id
1 'polypeptide(L)'
;MAILSREFKPEPDSELFDPETGKCSIEYYNACKDPYRVAAHNKIPVPWPLKESGASICGEVFGQLEEQIRGVLGSFGITTHDICVHCRAGCGGRSTEMRVEIRNEEKMYKDVSHIIRDHDTVETLKKVQPLVLAATVEFCSGKWSSIAYHNRGLAPRDSEKKVSVVVFVKPGSVDAWGVFQKIMDVIESAISLEDADIYVEIQPGHIMLC
;
A
#
# COMPACT_ATOMS: atom_id res chain seq x y z
N MET A 1 21.35 8.25 9.97
CA MET A 1 19.91 8.38 9.71
C MET A 1 19.68 8.00 8.27
N ALA A 2 18.63 7.24 8.00
CA ALA A 2 18.34 6.78 6.66
C ALA A 2 16.89 7.12 6.38
N ILE A 3 16.60 7.64 5.19
CA ILE A 3 15.22 7.59 4.72
C ILE A 3 14.97 6.15 4.35
N LEU A 4 14.15 5.52 5.18
CA LEU A 4 13.84 4.12 5.06
C LEU A 4 12.55 4.01 4.26
N SER A 5 12.68 3.35 3.12
CA SER A 5 11.56 2.92 2.30
C SER A 5 11.49 1.40 2.28
N ARG A 6 10.29 0.88 2.03
CA ARG A 6 10.15 -0.55 1.76
C ARG A 6 10.71 -0.85 0.39
N GLU A 7 11.46 -1.94 0.30
CA GLU A 7 12.05 -2.41 -0.94
C GLU A 7 10.94 -2.74 -1.94
N PHE A 8 10.98 -2.10 -3.10
CA PHE A 8 10.10 -2.40 -4.23
C PHE A 8 10.69 -3.58 -5.01
N LYS A 9 9.97 -4.71 -5.04
CA LYS A 9 10.38 -5.95 -5.74
C LYS A 9 9.42 -6.26 -6.89
N PRO A 10 9.59 -5.63 -8.06
CA PRO A 10 8.79 -5.99 -9.23
C PRO A 10 9.12 -7.41 -9.68
N GLU A 11 8.13 -8.13 -10.16
CA GLU A 11 8.35 -9.41 -10.83
C GLU A 11 9.10 -9.17 -12.17
N PRO A 12 10.15 -9.96 -12.49
CA PRO A 12 11.02 -9.70 -13.65
C PRO A 12 10.30 -9.64 -15.00
N ASP A 13 9.22 -10.40 -15.17
CA ASP A 13 8.49 -10.57 -16.44
C ASP A 13 7.07 -9.98 -16.40
N SER A 14 6.82 -9.03 -15.50
CA SER A 14 5.48 -8.45 -15.33
C SER A 14 5.16 -7.43 -16.41
N GLU A 15 4.05 -7.62 -17.11
CA GLU A 15 3.47 -6.62 -18.03
C GLU A 15 3.06 -5.30 -17.33
N LEU A 16 3.04 -5.29 -15.99
CA LEU A 16 2.64 -4.15 -15.16
C LEU A 16 3.84 -3.25 -14.76
N PHE A 17 5.06 -3.65 -15.12
CA PHE A 17 6.29 -2.91 -14.87
C PHE A 17 7.13 -2.83 -16.14
N ASP A 18 7.46 -1.62 -16.54
CA ASP A 18 8.42 -1.36 -17.61
C ASP A 18 9.83 -1.26 -17.00
N PRO A 19 10.73 -2.24 -17.22
CA PRO A 19 12.08 -2.22 -16.66
C PRO A 19 12.99 -1.18 -17.31
N GLU A 20 12.69 -0.74 -18.54
CA GLU A 20 13.49 0.29 -19.23
C GLU A 20 13.20 1.68 -18.66
N THR A 21 11.92 1.97 -18.38
CA THR A 21 11.50 3.29 -17.88
C THR A 21 11.24 3.33 -16.38
N GLY A 22 11.22 2.17 -15.71
CA GLY A 22 10.85 2.04 -14.30
C GLY A 22 9.37 2.32 -14.01
N LYS A 23 8.52 2.41 -15.02
CA LYS A 23 7.11 2.80 -14.86
C LYS A 23 6.26 1.63 -14.39
N CYS A 24 5.44 1.90 -13.37
CA CYS A 24 4.33 1.05 -12.96
C CYS A 24 3.16 1.89 -12.44
N SER A 25 1.99 1.27 -12.28
CA SER A 25 0.87 1.88 -11.57
C SER A 25 1.12 1.95 -10.06
N ILE A 26 0.44 2.86 -9.38
CA ILE A 26 0.51 2.97 -7.92
C ILE A 26 0.03 1.68 -7.22
N GLU A 27 -0.97 1.00 -7.78
CA GLU A 27 -1.47 -0.26 -7.23
C GLU A 27 -0.43 -1.37 -7.33
N TYR A 28 0.27 -1.47 -8.47
CA TYR A 28 1.33 -2.46 -8.66
C TYR A 28 2.52 -2.17 -7.75
N TYR A 29 2.97 -0.90 -7.69
CA TYR A 29 4.00 -0.47 -6.75
C TYR A 29 3.65 -0.85 -5.32
N ASN A 30 2.40 -0.61 -4.89
CA ASN A 30 1.99 -0.92 -3.53
C ASN A 30 1.93 -2.43 -3.24
N ALA A 31 1.51 -3.24 -4.21
CA ALA A 31 1.51 -4.69 -4.09
C ALA A 31 2.93 -5.28 -4.00
N CYS A 32 3.87 -4.79 -4.82
CA CYS A 32 5.25 -5.27 -4.82
C CYS A 32 6.04 -4.96 -3.53
N LYS A 33 5.49 -4.14 -2.63
CA LYS A 33 6.06 -3.90 -1.28
C LYS A 33 5.65 -4.97 -0.26
N ASP A 34 4.76 -5.90 -0.63
CA ASP A 34 4.26 -6.96 0.24
C ASP A 34 4.29 -8.33 -0.45
N PRO A 35 5.43 -9.06 -0.37
CA PRO A 35 5.58 -10.36 -1.02
C PRO A 35 4.74 -11.47 -0.39
N TYR A 36 4.01 -11.15 0.69
CA TYR A 36 3.20 -12.11 1.43
C TYR A 36 1.72 -12.08 1.02
N ARG A 37 1.41 -11.39 -0.08
CA ARG A 37 0.06 -11.29 -0.65
C ARG A 37 0.12 -11.58 -2.14
N VAL A 38 -0.69 -12.55 -2.58
CA VAL A 38 -0.72 -12.98 -3.99
C VAL A 38 -2.17 -13.12 -4.44
N ALA A 39 -2.48 -12.57 -5.62
CA ALA A 39 -3.76 -12.78 -6.28
C ALA A 39 -3.59 -13.64 -7.55
N ALA A 40 -4.57 -14.50 -7.82
CA ALA A 40 -4.52 -15.41 -8.96
C ALA A 40 -4.53 -14.67 -10.31
N HIS A 41 -4.02 -15.34 -11.36
CA HIS A 41 -4.03 -14.86 -12.76
C HIS A 41 -3.23 -13.56 -12.99
N ASN A 42 -2.07 -13.42 -12.36
CA ASN A 42 -1.20 -12.24 -12.45
C ASN A 42 -1.94 -10.93 -12.16
N LYS A 43 -2.94 -10.99 -11.29
CA LYS A 43 -3.67 -9.80 -10.83
C LYS A 43 -2.93 -9.19 -9.66
N ILE A 44 -3.02 -7.86 -9.56
CA ILE A 44 -2.50 -7.11 -8.40
C ILE A 44 -3.37 -7.45 -7.19
N PRO A 45 -2.81 -7.87 -6.03
CA PRO A 45 -3.51 -7.94 -4.75
C PRO A 45 -4.32 -6.67 -4.45
N VAL A 46 -5.39 -6.80 -3.68
CA VAL A 46 -6.23 -5.63 -3.36
C VAL A 46 -5.40 -4.60 -2.57
N PRO A 47 -5.48 -3.29 -2.85
CA PRO A 47 -4.78 -2.31 -2.01
C PRO A 47 -5.16 -2.45 -0.53
N TRP A 48 -4.16 -2.47 0.35
CA TRP A 48 -4.34 -2.55 1.79
C TRP A 48 -3.94 -1.22 2.46
N PRO A 49 -4.69 -0.72 3.47
CA PRO A 49 -5.91 -1.29 4.02
C PRO A 49 -7.13 -1.13 3.07
N LEU A 50 -7.95 -2.18 2.99
CA LEU A 50 -9.21 -2.22 2.25
C LEU A 50 -10.35 -1.78 3.17
N LYS A 51 -11.30 -1.00 2.64
CA LYS A 51 -12.58 -0.78 3.33
C LYS A 51 -13.52 -1.96 3.05
N GLU A 52 -13.68 -2.82 4.04
CA GLU A 52 -14.65 -3.91 3.97
C GLU A 52 -16.04 -3.38 4.31
N SER A 53 -17.03 -3.68 3.47
CA SER A 53 -18.44 -3.57 3.82
C SER A 53 -19.03 -4.97 3.76
N GLY A 54 -19.66 -5.43 4.84
CA GLY A 54 -20.26 -6.76 4.89
C GLY A 54 -21.27 -6.95 3.77
N ALA A 55 -21.06 -7.96 2.93
CA ALA A 55 -22.07 -8.41 1.97
C ALA A 55 -23.05 -9.31 2.73
N SER A 56 -24.30 -8.88 2.89
CA SER A 56 -25.30 -9.59 3.71
C SER A 56 -25.78 -10.93 3.14
N ILE A 57 -25.35 -11.32 1.92
CA ILE A 57 -26.01 -12.39 1.14
C ILE A 57 -25.09 -13.59 0.79
N CYS A 58 -23.79 -13.57 1.06
CA CYS A 58 -22.88 -14.59 0.48
C CYS A 58 -22.09 -15.49 1.45
N GLY A 59 -22.42 -15.52 2.75
CA GLY A 59 -21.63 -16.27 3.75
C GLY A 59 -21.39 -17.76 3.43
N GLU A 60 -22.43 -18.47 2.98
CA GLU A 60 -22.35 -19.91 2.68
C GLU A 60 -21.51 -20.19 1.41
N VAL A 61 -21.63 -19.34 0.40
CA VAL A 61 -20.84 -19.42 -0.84
C VAL A 61 -19.35 -19.19 -0.55
N PHE A 62 -19.04 -18.23 0.33
CA PHE A 62 -17.66 -17.98 0.76
C PHE A 62 -17.06 -19.18 1.50
N GLY A 63 -17.82 -19.81 2.41
CA GLY A 63 -17.35 -20.99 3.14
C GLY A 63 -17.04 -22.17 2.22
N GLN A 64 -17.94 -22.49 1.29
CA GLN A 64 -17.72 -23.57 0.32
C GLN A 64 -16.51 -23.31 -0.58
N LEU A 65 -16.36 -22.07 -1.04
CA LEU A 65 -15.22 -21.69 -1.89
C LEU A 65 -13.91 -21.74 -1.11
N GLU A 66 -13.89 -21.28 0.15
CA GLU A 66 -12.71 -21.38 1.00
C GLU A 66 -12.30 -22.83 1.21
N GLU A 67 -13.24 -23.75 1.49
CA GLU A 67 -12.96 -25.16 1.67
C GLU A 67 -12.36 -25.79 0.40
N GLN A 68 -12.92 -25.48 -0.78
CA GLN A 68 -12.38 -25.93 -2.07
C GLN A 68 -10.96 -25.39 -2.31
N ILE A 69 -10.72 -24.11 -2.03
CA ILE A 69 -9.39 -23.51 -2.16
C ILE A 69 -8.41 -24.20 -1.21
N ARG A 70 -8.78 -24.45 0.06
CA ARG A 70 -7.95 -25.19 1.01
C ARG A 70 -7.63 -26.60 0.52
N GLY A 71 -8.61 -27.30 -0.06
CA GLY A 71 -8.39 -28.63 -0.64
C GLY A 71 -7.37 -28.61 -1.78
N VAL A 72 -7.48 -27.64 -2.69
CA VAL A 72 -6.51 -27.46 -3.78
C VAL A 72 -5.13 -27.10 -3.23
N LEU A 73 -5.02 -26.13 -2.33
CA LEU A 73 -3.72 -25.72 -1.77
C LEU A 73 -3.06 -26.85 -0.97
N GLY A 74 -3.85 -27.63 -0.24
CA GLY A 74 -3.39 -28.83 0.46
C GLY A 74 -2.83 -29.90 -0.49
N SER A 75 -3.39 -30.06 -1.69
CA SER A 75 -2.86 -31.01 -2.69
C SER A 75 -1.50 -30.61 -3.24
N PHE A 76 -1.15 -29.32 -3.17
CA PHE A 76 0.19 -28.78 -3.48
C PHE A 76 1.12 -28.70 -2.25
N GLY A 77 0.69 -29.20 -1.08
CA GLY A 77 1.48 -29.14 0.16
C GLY A 77 1.57 -27.75 0.79
N ILE A 78 0.66 -26.83 0.42
CA ILE A 78 0.62 -25.46 0.94
C ILE A 78 -0.27 -25.42 2.18
N THR A 79 0.32 -25.13 3.34
CA THR A 79 -0.44 -24.87 4.58
C THR A 79 -0.89 -23.42 4.60
N THR A 80 -2.21 -23.19 4.61
CA THR A 80 -2.79 -21.84 4.63
C THR A 80 -3.13 -21.38 6.04
N HIS A 81 -2.49 -20.29 6.47
CA HIS A 81 -2.86 -19.60 7.71
C HIS A 81 -4.16 -18.83 7.54
N ASP A 82 -4.33 -18.14 6.41
CA ASP A 82 -5.54 -17.38 6.14
C ASP A 82 -5.83 -17.26 4.64
N ILE A 83 -7.11 -17.29 4.28
CA ILE A 83 -7.61 -17.17 2.91
C ILE A 83 -8.71 -16.13 2.91
N CYS A 84 -8.60 -15.13 2.04
CA CYS A 84 -9.67 -14.17 1.85
C CYS A 84 -10.28 -14.28 0.46
N VAL A 85 -11.61 -14.41 0.43
CA VAL A 85 -12.39 -14.27 -0.79
C VAL A 85 -13.10 -12.92 -0.74
N HIS A 86 -12.88 -12.10 -1.76
CA HIS A 86 -13.52 -10.80 -1.87
C HIS A 86 -14.44 -10.77 -3.09
N CYS A 87 -15.68 -10.30 -2.89
CA CYS A 87 -16.56 -9.89 -3.98
C CYS A 87 -16.25 -8.44 -4.34
N ARG A 88 -16.01 -8.15 -5.62
CA ARG A 88 -16.09 -6.77 -6.10
C ARG A 88 -17.56 -6.41 -6.26
N ALA A 89 -18.03 -5.42 -5.50
CA ALA A 89 -19.32 -4.80 -5.78
C ALA A 89 -19.21 -4.06 -7.13
N GLY A 90 -19.69 -4.70 -8.19
CA GLY A 90 -19.89 -4.03 -9.47
C GLY A 90 -21.10 -3.11 -9.36
N CYS A 91 -20.95 -1.83 -9.72
CA CYS A 91 -22.10 -0.97 -9.97
C CYS A 91 -22.89 -1.57 -11.15
N GLY A 92 -24.04 -2.19 -10.85
CA GLY A 92 -25.01 -2.63 -11.85
C GLY A 92 -24.96 -4.12 -12.19
N GLY A 93 -25.57 -4.96 -11.34
CA GLY A 93 -26.33 -6.18 -11.71
C GLY A 93 -25.74 -7.23 -12.66
N ARG A 94 -24.45 -7.18 -13.02
CA ARG A 94 -23.77 -8.20 -13.84
C ARG A 94 -22.83 -9.02 -12.96
N SER A 95 -22.74 -10.31 -13.31
CA SER A 95 -21.79 -11.34 -12.82
C SER A 95 -20.84 -10.86 -11.72
N THR A 96 -20.99 -11.37 -10.50
CA THR A 96 -20.07 -11.07 -9.41
C THR A 96 -18.71 -11.68 -9.73
N GLU A 97 -17.75 -10.86 -10.14
CA GLU A 97 -16.35 -11.29 -10.27
C GLU A 97 -15.79 -11.48 -8.86
N MET A 98 -15.49 -12.73 -8.50
CA MET A 98 -14.83 -13.08 -7.25
C MET A 98 -13.32 -13.08 -7.45
N ARG A 99 -12.59 -12.44 -6.52
CA ARG A 99 -11.13 -12.48 -6.48
C ARG A 99 -10.71 -13.25 -5.24
N VAL A 100 -9.85 -14.25 -5.46
CA VAL A 100 -9.17 -14.99 -4.41
C VAL A 100 -7.79 -14.38 -4.19
N GLU A 101 -7.49 -14.06 -2.94
CA GLU A 101 -6.18 -13.61 -2.49
C GLU A 101 -5.64 -14.57 -1.42
N ILE A 102 -4.41 -15.02 -1.60
CA ILE A 102 -3.68 -15.82 -0.61
C ILE A 102 -2.76 -14.87 0.14
N ARG A 103 -2.83 -14.91 1.47
CA ARG A 103 -2.08 -13.99 2.34
C ARG A 103 -1.41 -14.74 3.49
N ASN A 104 -0.25 -14.24 3.91
CA ASN A 104 0.35 -14.62 5.18
C ASN A 104 0.12 -13.49 6.19
N GLU A 105 -0.91 -13.63 7.02
CA GLU A 105 -1.32 -12.64 8.02
C GLU A 105 -0.20 -12.28 9.01
N GLU A 106 0.73 -13.20 9.30
CA GLU A 106 1.81 -12.93 10.25
C GLU A 106 2.94 -12.10 9.64
N LYS A 107 3.07 -12.12 8.31
CA LYS A 107 4.19 -11.51 7.58
C LYS A 107 3.80 -10.34 6.68
N MET A 108 2.52 -10.24 6.29
CA MET A 108 2.03 -9.18 5.42
C MET A 108 2.13 -7.80 6.06
N TYR A 109 2.13 -6.77 5.22
CA TYR A 109 2.15 -5.39 5.69
C TYR A 109 0.85 -5.01 6.39
N LYS A 110 0.95 -4.58 7.65
CA LYS A 110 -0.20 -4.21 8.47
C LYS A 110 -0.03 -2.88 9.20
N ASP A 111 0.91 -2.04 8.79
CA ASP A 111 1.07 -0.76 9.48
C ASP A 111 -0.18 0.10 9.27
N VAL A 112 -0.68 0.63 10.37
CA VAL A 112 -1.79 1.58 10.41
C VAL A 112 -1.28 2.95 10.85
N SER A 113 -2.09 3.97 10.62
CA SER A 113 -1.73 5.34 10.95
C SER A 113 -2.13 5.67 12.38
N HIS A 114 -1.18 6.21 13.15
CA HIS A 114 -1.37 6.72 14.50
C HIS A 114 -1.02 8.20 14.57
N ILE A 115 -1.58 8.88 15.56
CA ILE A 115 -1.28 10.28 15.84
C ILE A 115 0.17 10.47 16.33
N ILE A 116 0.81 11.54 15.85
CA ILE A 116 2.10 12.00 16.35
C ILE A 116 1.84 12.91 17.55
N ARG A 117 2.38 12.55 18.72
CA ARG A 117 2.18 13.29 19.97
C ARG A 117 3.42 14.05 20.45
N ASP A 118 4.59 13.62 19.97
CA ASP A 118 5.86 14.22 20.35
C ASP A 118 6.00 15.62 19.75
N HIS A 119 6.29 16.61 20.60
CA HIS A 119 6.29 18.02 20.21
C HIS A 119 7.46 18.34 19.28
N ASP A 120 8.65 17.83 19.59
CA ASP A 120 9.87 18.09 18.83
C ASP A 120 9.78 17.47 17.43
N THR A 121 9.17 16.28 17.32
CA THR A 121 8.81 15.65 16.05
C THR A 121 7.85 16.54 15.26
N VAL A 122 6.80 17.08 15.89
CA VAL A 122 5.84 17.97 15.20
C VAL A 122 6.52 19.24 14.68
N GLU A 123 7.39 19.87 15.47
CA GLU A 123 8.14 21.05 15.04
C GLU A 123 9.13 20.72 13.90
N THR A 124 9.74 19.54 13.94
CA THR A 124 10.59 19.03 12.84
C THR A 124 9.77 18.85 11.56
N LEU A 125 8.61 18.20 11.65
CA LEU A 125 7.74 17.95 10.50
C LEU A 125 7.18 19.23 9.89
N LYS A 126 6.89 20.26 10.70
CA LYS A 126 6.50 21.59 10.18
C LYS A 126 7.57 22.21 9.29
N LYS A 127 8.85 22.03 9.60
CA LYS A 127 9.97 22.52 8.78
C LYS A 127 10.10 21.74 7.46
N VAL A 128 9.85 20.43 7.51
CA VAL A 128 9.94 19.52 6.36
C VAL A 128 8.72 19.62 5.43
N GLN A 129 7.55 19.95 5.98
CA GLN A 129 6.28 20.02 5.26
C GLN A 129 6.30 20.85 3.96
N PRO A 130 6.81 22.10 3.93
CA PRO A 130 6.86 22.88 2.69
C PRO A 130 7.75 22.24 1.61
N LEU A 131 8.81 21.53 2.01
CA LEU A 131 9.74 20.87 1.09
C LEU A 131 9.10 19.64 0.45
N VAL A 132 8.43 18.81 1.27
CA VAL A 132 7.63 17.67 0.78
C VAL A 132 6.53 18.13 -0.16
N LEU A 133 5.82 19.22 0.19
CA LEU A 133 4.76 19.76 -0.65
C LEU A 133 5.32 20.24 -2.00
N ALA A 134 6.42 21.00 -2.00
CA ALA A 134 7.06 21.47 -3.22
C ALA A 134 7.48 20.31 -4.13
N ALA A 135 8.18 19.30 -3.58
CA ALA A 135 8.57 18.10 -4.31
C ALA A 135 7.37 17.33 -4.85
N THR A 136 6.31 17.19 -4.05
CA THR A 136 5.08 16.51 -4.48
C THR A 136 4.38 17.27 -5.60
N VAL A 137 4.33 18.60 -5.54
CA VAL A 137 3.74 19.42 -6.61
C VAL A 137 4.56 19.31 -7.90
N GLU A 138 5.89 19.31 -7.80
CA GLU A 138 6.79 19.19 -8.95
C GLU A 138 6.70 17.81 -9.61
N PHE A 139 6.85 16.74 -8.83
CA PHE A 139 6.99 15.38 -9.37
C PHE A 139 5.67 14.61 -9.49
N CYS A 140 4.66 14.91 -8.67
CA CYS A 140 3.33 14.30 -8.73
C CYS A 140 2.26 15.22 -9.35
N SER A 141 2.62 16.25 -10.13
CA SER A 141 1.65 17.23 -10.64
C SER A 141 0.43 16.56 -11.30
N GLY A 142 -0.77 16.92 -10.83
CA GLY A 142 -2.03 16.33 -11.29
C GLY A 142 -2.32 14.89 -10.84
N LYS A 143 -1.34 14.18 -10.25
CA LYS A 143 -1.43 12.78 -9.81
C LYS A 143 -1.60 12.61 -8.30
N TRP A 144 -1.14 13.52 -7.46
CA TRP A 144 -1.33 13.41 -6.00
C TRP A 144 -2.73 13.82 -5.55
N SER A 145 -3.10 13.42 -4.33
CA SER A 145 -4.40 13.68 -3.70
C SER A 145 -4.27 14.32 -2.32
N SER A 146 -3.38 13.81 -1.48
CA SER A 146 -3.07 14.38 -0.17
C SER A 146 -1.68 13.99 0.31
N ILE A 147 -1.19 14.69 1.33
CA ILE A 147 0.05 14.37 2.04
C ILE A 147 -0.34 14.27 3.51
N ALA A 148 0.10 13.22 4.20
CA ALA A 148 -0.17 13.01 5.61
C ALA A 148 1.10 12.70 6.39
N TYR A 149 1.08 13.04 7.67
CA TYR A 149 2.19 12.83 8.59
C TYR A 149 1.68 12.02 9.78
N HIS A 150 2.15 10.78 9.90
CA HIS A 150 1.63 9.82 10.87
C HIS A 150 2.76 9.06 11.55
N ASN A 151 2.47 8.53 12.73
CA ASN A 151 3.21 7.40 13.27
C ASN A 151 2.68 6.12 12.61
N ARG A 152 3.50 5.43 11.81
CA ARG A 152 3.15 4.17 11.14
C ARG A 152 3.69 2.99 11.94
N GLY A 153 2.84 1.99 12.20
CA GLY A 153 3.22 0.77 12.91
C GLY A 153 2.05 -0.18 13.09
N LEU A 154 2.28 -1.34 13.72
CA LEU A 154 1.26 -2.37 13.91
C LEU A 154 0.15 -1.95 14.89
N ALA A 155 -1.02 -2.56 14.74
CA ALA A 155 -2.26 -2.18 15.42
C ALA A 155 -2.30 -2.24 16.97
N PRO A 156 -1.41 -2.88 17.74
CA PRO A 156 -1.29 -2.53 19.15
C PRO A 156 -0.76 -1.11 19.29
N ARG A 157 -1.45 -0.25 20.04
CA ARG A 157 -1.03 1.15 20.25
C ARG A 157 0.36 1.31 20.87
N ASP A 158 0.93 0.24 21.43
CA ASP A 158 2.23 0.28 22.11
C ASP A 158 3.35 -0.34 21.26
N SER A 159 3.06 -0.74 20.01
CA SER A 159 4.09 -1.17 19.06
C SER A 159 5.08 -0.04 18.77
N GLU A 160 6.30 -0.41 18.37
CA GLU A 160 7.24 0.55 17.81
C GLU A 160 6.62 1.21 16.57
N LYS A 161 6.67 2.54 16.52
CA LYS A 161 6.11 3.32 15.41
C LYS A 161 7.18 4.20 14.82
N LYS A 162 7.02 4.42 13.52
CA LYS A 162 7.93 5.19 12.71
C LYS A 162 7.23 6.47 12.28
N VAL A 163 7.92 7.60 12.43
CA VAL A 163 7.43 8.87 11.92
C VAL A 163 7.49 8.78 10.40
N SER A 164 6.34 8.88 9.74
CA SER A 164 6.25 8.71 8.29
C SER A 164 5.53 9.87 7.63
N VAL A 165 6.06 10.28 6.48
CA VAL A 165 5.39 11.08 5.46
C VAL A 165 4.73 10.13 4.47
N VAL A 166 3.42 10.23 4.33
CA VAL A 166 2.64 9.44 3.37
C VAL A 166 2.12 10.36 2.27
N VAL A 167 2.57 10.14 1.04
CA VAL A 167 2.06 10.85 -0.14
C VAL A 167 1.02 9.96 -0.82
N PHE A 168 -0.23 10.43 -0.86
CA PHE A 168 -1.33 9.71 -1.49
C PHE A 168 -1.45 10.11 -2.95
N VAL A 169 -1.37 9.12 -3.84
CA VAL A 169 -1.44 9.29 -5.29
C VAL A 169 -2.77 8.76 -5.82
N LYS A 170 -3.41 9.47 -6.72
CA LYS A 170 -4.70 9.08 -7.33
C LYS A 170 -4.60 7.66 -7.90
N PRO A 171 -5.57 6.78 -7.59
CA PRO A 171 -5.64 5.45 -8.18
C PRO A 171 -5.55 5.49 -9.71
N GLY A 172 -4.88 4.49 -10.28
CA GLY A 172 -4.59 4.41 -11.72
C GLY A 172 -3.48 5.33 -12.22
N SER A 173 -2.85 6.13 -11.36
CA SER A 173 -1.67 6.91 -11.75
C SER A 173 -0.52 5.98 -12.12
N VAL A 174 0.09 6.24 -13.27
CA VAL A 174 1.31 5.57 -13.76
C VAL A 174 2.55 6.39 -13.41
N ASP A 175 3.71 5.72 -13.42
CA ASP A 175 5.03 6.28 -13.06
C ASP A 175 5.20 6.49 -11.55
N ALA A 176 4.57 5.63 -10.73
CA ALA A 176 4.61 5.77 -9.27
C ALA A 176 6.04 5.64 -8.71
N TRP A 177 6.84 4.73 -9.28
CA TRP A 177 8.21 4.47 -8.83
C TRP A 177 9.21 5.58 -9.17
N GLY A 178 9.23 6.08 -10.41
CA GLY A 178 10.11 7.19 -10.80
C GLY A 178 9.80 8.48 -10.02
N VAL A 179 8.52 8.73 -9.74
CA VAL A 179 8.08 9.83 -8.89
C VAL A 179 8.47 9.63 -7.42
N PHE A 180 8.38 8.39 -6.91
CA PHE A 180 8.82 8.05 -5.56
C PHE A 180 10.28 8.40 -5.33
N GLN A 181 11.17 7.98 -6.24
CA GLN A 181 12.60 8.22 -6.12
C GLN A 181 12.92 9.72 -6.05
N LYS A 182 12.30 10.55 -6.88
CA LYS A 182 12.57 11.99 -6.87
C LYS A 182 12.09 12.68 -5.59
N ILE A 183 10.93 12.25 -5.06
CA ILE A 183 10.44 12.75 -3.77
C ILE A 183 11.37 12.32 -2.64
N MET A 184 11.82 11.07 -2.66
CA MET A 184 12.83 10.57 -1.72
C MET A 184 14.10 11.43 -1.78
N ASP A 185 14.67 11.67 -2.96
CA ASP A 185 15.90 12.46 -3.13
C ASP A 185 15.79 13.88 -2.55
N VAL A 186 14.65 14.55 -2.76
CA VAL A 186 14.40 15.90 -2.19
C VAL A 186 14.24 15.85 -0.69
N ILE A 187 13.51 14.86 -0.17
CA ILE A 187 13.33 14.70 1.27
C ILE A 187 14.67 14.34 1.94
N GLU A 188 15.47 13.46 1.34
CA GLU A 188 16.82 13.11 1.80
C GLU A 188 17.73 14.34 1.86
N SER A 189 17.69 15.16 0.81
CA SER A 189 18.46 16.40 0.74
C SER A 189 17.98 17.45 1.77
N ALA A 190 16.70 17.46 2.09
CA ALA A 190 16.06 18.39 3.02
C ALA A 190 16.25 18.02 4.50
N ILE A 191 16.34 16.72 4.81
CA ILE A 191 16.37 16.18 6.19
C ILE A 191 17.82 15.99 6.70
N SER A 192 18.83 16.54 6.02
CA SER A 192 20.18 16.67 6.60
C SER A 192 20.19 17.68 7.76
N LEU A 193 19.63 17.30 8.93
CA LEU A 193 19.70 17.99 10.22
C LEU A 193 19.25 17.07 11.38
N GLU A 194 20.23 16.35 11.91
CA GLU A 194 20.48 15.88 13.29
C GLU A 194 19.44 15.17 14.20
N ASP A 195 18.11 15.15 14.04
CA ASP A 195 17.26 14.65 15.16
C ASP A 195 16.07 13.67 14.91
N ALA A 196 15.76 13.18 13.70
CA ALA A 196 14.70 12.16 13.57
C ALA A 196 14.73 11.30 12.28
N ASP A 197 14.52 9.97 12.40
CA ASP A 197 14.40 9.06 11.25
C ASP A 197 12.97 9.19 10.69
N ILE A 198 12.85 9.84 9.53
CA ILE A 198 11.57 10.04 8.84
C ILE A 198 11.46 9.06 7.68
N TYR A 199 10.41 8.25 7.71
CA TYR A 199 10.07 7.29 6.66
C TYR A 199 9.20 7.95 5.60
N VAL A 200 9.33 7.53 4.34
CA VAL A 200 8.50 8.04 3.25
C VAL A 200 7.76 6.88 2.62
N GLU A 201 6.44 7.04 2.49
CA GLU A 201 5.57 6.07 1.86
C GLU A 201 4.78 6.75 0.74
N ILE A 202 4.68 6.08 -0.41
CA ILE A 202 3.65 6.40 -1.40
C ILE A 202 2.57 5.33 -1.34
N GLN A 203 1.31 5.79 -1.28
CA GLN A 203 0.13 4.94 -1.22
C GLN A 203 -0.92 5.40 -2.24
N PRO A 204 -1.78 4.49 -2.73
CA PRO A 204 -2.96 4.90 -3.48
C PRO A 204 -3.90 5.69 -2.57
N GLY A 205 -4.29 6.88 -3.00
CA GLY A 205 -5.32 7.68 -2.35
C GLY A 205 -6.71 7.08 -2.54
N HIS A 206 -7.66 7.54 -1.74
CA HIS A 206 -9.07 7.19 -1.97
C HIS A 206 -9.68 8.11 -3.03
N ILE A 207 -10.32 7.52 -4.04
CA ILE A 207 -11.32 8.25 -4.83
C ILE A 207 -12.59 8.24 -3.98
N MET A 208 -12.91 9.35 -3.32
CA MET A 208 -14.29 9.57 -2.91
C MET A 208 -15.07 9.87 -4.19
N LEU A 209 -15.91 8.93 -4.62
CA LEU A 209 -16.90 9.20 -5.67
C LEU A 209 -17.88 10.20 -5.07
N CYS A 210 -17.77 11.46 -5.50
CA CYS A 210 -18.75 12.50 -5.24
C CYS A 210 -20.03 12.22 -6.05
#